data_AF-A0A0K9NVX0-F1
#
_entry.id   AF-A0A0K9NVX0-F1
#
_cell.length_a   1.000
_cell.length_b   1.000
_cell.length_c   1.000
_cell.angle_alpha   90.00
_cell.angle_beta   90.00
_cell.angle_gamma   90.00
#
_symmetry.space_group_name_H-M   'P 1'
#
loop_
_entity.id
_entity.type
_entity.pdbx_description
1 polymer ?
#
loop_
_entity_poly.entity_id
_entity_poly.type
_entity_poly.pdbx_seq_one_letter_code
_entity_poly.pdbx_strand_id
1 'polypeptide(L)'
;MVTMEVEMELDLNVKVAQAIHVLNHDPVCSNRIAANQWLIHFQQSKDAWDVAIDILASQSATIAPNFELAFFALQILKMKVKSEAHRLPFPVKDTFYNILIFAAKRFTLGPPQICLILSALVLREVECKNPIQQLFSSLEKLRSEENGIIAVFEILTVFPEEVIQEKISDQGGIGCTSRSQFAQDLVAHTPMVLEFLLFQSEIRLNDETLSHERNRKILRCLLSWVRVGCFSEITPSTFQAHLFLNFIFSTLHTSLTFDVAIEVLIELVSRYEVLPQVLLLRIRYLKEAILTPSLNNRDENVIRGLARLMSEIGEAAPALIAEGSKEALVLTEALISCVAFPSEDWEISDSVLPFWCSLARYLLSMHSGKTSDRKNVENTFITVFSSLLDALFIQIQVKNSGFNDEIRSHSIPDGLARFRLNLQELLIDICQLLGSDIFTQKVFFLLPQRYFFISIFFCIY
;
A
#
# COMPACT_ATOMS: atom_id res chain seq x y z
N MET A 1 44.60 -7.89 30.33
CA MET A 1 43.80 -8.50 29.24
C MET A 1 42.52 -7.73 29.04
N VAL A 2 41.60 -7.68 30.01
CA VAL A 2 40.35 -6.91 29.92
C VAL A 2 40.57 -5.43 29.57
N THR A 3 41.59 -4.78 30.11
CA THR A 3 41.93 -3.38 29.78
C THR A 3 42.48 -3.18 28.36
N MET A 4 43.14 -4.19 27.77
CA MET A 4 43.67 -4.11 26.41
C MET A 4 42.60 -4.42 25.35
N GLU A 5 41.65 -5.30 25.65
CA GLU A 5 40.50 -5.57 24.79
C GLU A 5 39.61 -4.34 24.66
N VAL A 6 39.32 -3.66 25.77
CA VAL A 6 38.54 -2.41 25.79
C VAL A 6 39.25 -1.25 25.05
N GLU A 7 40.58 -1.13 25.16
CA GLU A 7 41.36 -0.14 24.40
C GLU A 7 41.33 -0.42 22.89
N MET A 8 41.31 -1.69 22.48
CA MET A 8 41.29 -2.10 21.07
C MET A 8 39.89 -1.96 20.44
N GLU A 9 38.81 -2.22 21.19
CA GLU A 9 37.43 -1.95 20.79
C GLU A 9 37.16 -0.44 20.60
N LEU A 10 37.69 0.39 21.50
CA LEU A 10 37.58 1.85 21.40
C LEU A 10 38.32 2.39 20.16
N ASP A 11 39.45 1.78 19.79
CA ASP A 11 40.22 2.12 18.59
C ASP A 11 39.47 1.78 17.28
N LEU A 12 38.73 0.67 17.25
CA LEU A 12 37.91 0.31 16.07
C LEU A 12 36.72 1.24 15.87
N ASN A 13 36.00 1.58 16.94
CA ASN A 13 34.86 2.52 16.88
C ASN A 13 35.28 3.87 16.28
N VAL A 14 36.45 4.38 16.68
CA VAL A 14 37.01 5.64 16.15
C VAL A 14 37.41 5.48 14.68
N LYS A 15 38.03 4.36 14.28
CA LYS A 15 38.38 4.08 12.88
C LYS A 15 37.16 4.01 11.96
N VAL A 16 36.07 3.37 12.42
CA VAL A 16 34.81 3.32 11.67
C VAL A 16 34.22 4.72 11.50
N ALA A 17 34.16 5.51 12.56
CA ALA A 17 33.67 6.89 12.49
C ALA A 17 34.51 7.76 11.54
N GLN A 18 35.84 7.62 11.56
CA GLN A 18 36.73 8.33 10.64
C GLN A 18 36.55 7.88 9.19
N ALA A 19 36.43 6.58 8.94
CA ALA A 19 36.22 6.05 7.58
C ALA A 19 34.88 6.53 6.98
N ILE A 20 33.81 6.59 7.79
CA ILE A 20 32.51 7.13 7.35
C ILE A 20 32.63 8.62 7.04
N HIS A 21 33.30 9.38 7.91
CA HIS A 21 33.52 10.80 7.67
C HIS A 21 34.30 11.05 6.38
N VAL A 22 35.37 10.28 6.12
CA VAL A 22 36.13 10.35 4.87
C VAL A 22 35.25 9.99 3.67
N LEU A 23 34.45 8.92 3.76
CA LEU A 23 33.57 8.50 2.68
C LEU A 23 32.58 9.60 2.26
N ASN A 24 31.98 10.29 3.22
CA ASN A 24 30.92 11.27 2.97
C ASN A 24 31.45 12.68 2.67
N HIS A 25 32.55 13.09 3.31
CA HIS A 25 32.98 14.51 3.34
C HIS A 25 34.35 14.77 2.71
N ASP A 26 35.15 13.76 2.35
CA ASP A 26 36.47 13.98 1.74
C ASP A 26 36.33 14.43 0.26
N PRO A 27 36.96 15.55 -0.14
CA PRO A 27 36.89 16.05 -1.51
C PRO A 27 37.64 15.15 -2.52
N VAL A 28 38.54 14.28 -2.07
CA VAL A 28 39.39 13.43 -2.90
C VAL A 28 38.73 12.07 -3.16
N CYS A 29 38.45 11.78 -4.44
CA CYS A 29 37.82 10.51 -4.85
C CYS A 29 38.59 9.25 -4.43
N SER A 30 39.92 9.25 -4.48
CA SER A 30 40.72 8.08 -4.09
C SER A 30 40.57 7.74 -2.61
N ASN A 31 40.48 8.74 -1.74
CA ASN A 31 40.28 8.54 -0.30
C ASN A 31 38.90 7.98 0.00
N ARG A 32 37.86 8.49 -0.67
CA ARG A 32 36.50 7.94 -0.56
C ARG A 32 36.41 6.48 -1.02
N ILE A 33 37.07 6.14 -2.13
CA ILE A 33 37.12 4.76 -2.63
C ILE A 33 37.84 3.85 -1.62
N ALA A 34 38.99 4.28 -1.10
CA ALA A 34 39.73 3.50 -0.10
C ALA A 34 38.93 3.31 1.19
N ALA A 35 38.25 4.36 1.68
CA ALA A 35 37.37 4.29 2.84
C ALA A 35 36.19 3.33 2.59
N ASN A 36 35.55 3.40 1.42
CA ASN A 36 34.47 2.49 1.06
C ASN A 36 34.92 1.02 1.00
N GLN A 37 36.08 0.75 0.39
CA GLN A 37 36.65 -0.59 0.32
C GLN A 37 36.94 -1.15 1.72
N TRP A 38 37.55 -0.33 2.58
CA TRP A 38 37.81 -0.73 3.96
C TRP A 38 36.50 -1.01 4.72
N LEU A 39 35.47 -0.17 4.57
CA LEU A 39 34.16 -0.38 5.19
C LEU A 39 33.49 -1.66 4.68
N ILE A 40 33.55 -1.97 3.39
CA ILE A 40 33.02 -3.23 2.83
C ILE A 40 33.72 -4.45 3.46
N HIS A 41 35.05 -4.40 3.60
CA HIS A 41 35.80 -5.46 4.28
C HIS A 41 35.44 -5.56 5.76
N PHE A 42 35.28 -4.41 6.43
CA PHE A 42 34.87 -4.36 7.83
C PHE A 42 33.50 -5.01 8.04
N GLN A 43 32.50 -4.74 7.19
CA GLN A 43 31.15 -5.33 7.30
C GLN A 43 31.14 -6.87 7.29
N GLN A 44 32.16 -7.50 6.68
CA GLN A 44 32.31 -8.95 6.60
C GLN A 44 33.05 -9.54 7.81
N SER A 45 33.71 -8.71 8.61
CA SER A 45 34.45 -9.13 9.79
C SER A 45 33.54 -9.65 10.91
N LYS A 46 34.14 -10.29 11.92
CA LYS A 46 33.43 -10.73 13.13
C LYS A 46 33.15 -9.55 14.05
N ASP A 47 34.12 -8.65 14.19
CA ASP A 47 34.10 -7.47 15.05
C ASP A 47 33.02 -6.46 14.63
N ALA A 48 32.53 -6.53 13.38
CA ALA A 48 31.46 -5.69 12.86
C ALA A 48 30.19 -5.74 13.71
N TRP A 49 29.87 -6.90 14.30
CA TRP A 49 28.68 -7.05 15.11
C TRP A 49 28.79 -6.24 16.41
N ASP A 50 29.86 -6.46 17.17
CA ASP A 50 30.08 -5.84 18.47
C ASP A 50 30.26 -4.32 18.33
N VAL A 51 31.07 -3.87 17.35
CA VAL A 51 31.24 -2.45 17.03
C VAL A 51 29.93 -1.77 16.65
N ALA A 52 29.07 -2.44 15.87
CA ALA A 52 27.79 -1.85 15.49
C ALA A 52 26.82 -1.76 16.70
N ILE A 53 26.83 -2.74 17.60
CA ILE A 53 26.07 -2.69 18.86
C ILE A 53 26.59 -1.57 19.75
N ASP A 54 27.91 -1.46 19.91
CA ASP A 54 28.54 -0.42 20.72
C ASP A 54 28.28 0.98 20.18
N ILE A 55 28.31 1.16 18.86
CA ILE A 55 27.93 2.42 18.21
C ILE A 55 26.47 2.77 18.56
N LEU A 56 25.54 1.81 18.49
CA LEU A 56 24.14 2.07 18.84
C LEU A 56 23.95 2.38 20.34
N ALA A 57 24.63 1.63 21.21
CA ALA A 57 24.56 1.81 22.66
C ALA A 57 25.24 3.11 23.12
N SER A 58 26.37 3.50 22.51
CA SER A 58 27.08 4.74 22.84
C SER A 58 26.35 5.99 22.34
N GLN A 59 25.74 5.93 21.15
CA GLN A 59 24.88 6.99 20.65
C GLN A 59 23.55 7.12 21.43
N SER A 60 23.21 6.08 22.19
CA SER A 60 22.10 6.11 23.12
C SER A 60 22.36 7.02 24.34
N ALA A 61 23.63 7.35 24.61
CA ALA A 61 24.06 8.18 25.74
C ALA A 61 24.38 9.66 25.39
N THR A 62 24.59 10.00 24.11
CA THR A 62 24.98 11.36 23.67
C THR A 62 23.79 12.26 23.32
N ILE A 63 23.92 13.56 23.56
CA ILE A 63 22.84 14.58 23.41
C ILE A 63 22.44 14.80 21.94
N ALA A 64 23.34 14.56 20.98
CA ALA A 64 23.05 14.61 19.55
C ALA A 64 23.56 13.32 18.85
N PRO A 65 22.68 12.55 18.18
CA PRO A 65 23.10 11.35 17.46
C PRO A 65 23.88 11.73 16.19
N ASN A 66 24.98 11.02 15.92
CA ASN A 66 25.64 11.06 14.63
C ASN A 66 24.88 10.13 13.67
N PHE A 67 23.92 10.71 12.94
CA PHE A 67 23.02 9.98 12.06
C PHE A 67 23.74 9.12 11.01
N GLU A 68 24.87 9.57 10.48
CA GLU A 68 25.66 8.81 9.48
C GLU A 68 26.24 7.54 10.10
N LEU A 69 26.82 7.68 11.30
CA LEU A 69 27.42 6.57 12.05
C LEU A 69 26.34 5.58 12.54
N ALA A 70 25.20 6.07 13.02
CA ALA A 70 24.07 5.23 13.42
C ALA A 70 23.48 4.48 12.23
N PHE A 71 23.30 5.15 11.08
CA PHE A 71 22.81 4.52 9.86
C PHE A 71 23.72 3.39 9.40
N PHE A 72 25.04 3.61 9.41
CA PHE A 72 26.01 2.57 9.04
C PHE A 72 25.93 1.36 9.97
N ALA A 73 25.87 1.58 11.29
CA ALA A 73 25.71 0.51 12.28
C ALA A 73 24.41 -0.28 12.06
N LEU A 74 23.29 0.40 11.77
CA LEU A 74 22.01 -0.24 11.47
C LEU A 74 22.07 -1.10 10.21
N GLN A 75 22.77 -0.65 9.16
CA GLN A 75 22.95 -1.46 7.94
C GLN A 75 23.72 -2.75 8.21
N ILE A 76 24.80 -2.67 8.99
CA ILE A 76 25.57 -3.86 9.41
C ILE A 76 24.67 -4.83 10.16
N LEU A 77 23.98 -4.34 11.19
CA LEU A 77 23.13 -5.17 12.04
C LEU A 77 21.99 -5.80 11.25
N LYS A 78 21.38 -5.07 10.31
CA LYS A 78 20.35 -5.61 9.41
C LYS A 78 20.87 -6.78 8.59
N MET A 79 22.06 -6.65 7.99
CA MET A 79 22.65 -7.75 7.20
C MET A 79 22.99 -8.94 8.10
N LYS A 80 23.65 -8.68 9.23
CA LYS A 80 24.14 -9.71 10.14
C LYS A 80 23.02 -10.43 10.90
N VAL A 81 21.91 -9.77 11.25
CA VAL A 81 20.73 -10.45 11.81
C VAL A 81 20.17 -11.46 10.80
N LYS A 82 20.11 -11.09 9.52
CA LYS A 82 19.59 -11.99 8.48
C LYS A 82 20.51 -13.19 8.25
N SER A 83 21.83 -13.02 8.28
CA SER A 83 22.79 -14.10 7.99
C SER A 83 23.22 -14.93 9.21
N GLU A 84 23.35 -14.32 10.38
CA GLU A 84 24.09 -14.87 11.52
C GLU A 84 23.26 -14.97 12.82
N ALA A 85 22.02 -14.47 12.88
CA ALA A 85 21.23 -14.43 14.13
C ALA A 85 21.07 -15.79 14.82
N HIS A 86 20.98 -16.89 14.07
CA HIS A 86 20.87 -18.25 14.61
C HIS A 86 22.11 -18.71 15.39
N ARG A 87 23.27 -18.06 15.18
CA ARG A 87 24.55 -18.43 15.81
C ARG A 87 24.80 -17.71 17.13
N LEU A 88 24.00 -16.70 17.45
CA LEU A 88 24.20 -15.88 18.64
C LEU A 88 23.65 -16.60 19.89
N PRO A 89 24.38 -16.61 21.02
CA PRO A 89 23.85 -17.07 22.30
C PRO A 89 22.68 -16.19 22.79
N PHE A 90 21.72 -16.80 23.49
CA PHE A 90 20.53 -16.12 24.03
C PHE A 90 20.84 -14.86 24.88
N PRO A 91 21.81 -14.84 25.82
CA PRO A 91 22.08 -13.63 26.62
C PRO A 91 22.50 -12.40 25.80
N VAL A 92 23.21 -12.64 24.69
CA VAL A 92 23.62 -11.57 23.76
C VAL A 92 22.42 -11.08 22.96
N LYS A 93 21.52 -11.99 22.54
CA LYS A 93 20.27 -11.63 21.88
C LYS A 93 19.36 -10.78 22.77
N ASP A 94 19.20 -11.13 24.04
CA ASP A 94 18.36 -10.38 24.98
C ASP A 94 18.93 -8.97 25.25
N THR A 95 20.24 -8.87 25.44
CA THR A 95 20.92 -7.57 25.58
C THR A 95 20.73 -6.71 24.32
N PHE A 96 20.93 -7.31 23.15
CA PHE A 96 20.76 -6.65 21.86
C PHE A 96 19.30 -6.20 21.62
N TYR A 97 18.32 -7.04 21.96
CA TYR A 97 16.89 -6.71 21.92
C TYR A 97 16.59 -5.45 22.75
N ASN A 98 17.09 -5.39 23.99
CA ASN A 98 16.88 -4.23 24.86
C ASN A 98 17.54 -2.95 24.30
N ILE A 99 18.73 -3.06 23.69
CA ILE A 99 19.40 -1.95 23.00
C ILE A 99 18.55 -1.45 21.83
N LEU A 100 17.97 -2.34 21.02
CA LEU A 100 17.10 -1.96 19.89
C LEU A 100 15.82 -1.27 20.35
N ILE A 101 15.17 -1.76 21.41
CA ILE A 101 13.98 -1.13 22.02
C ILE A 101 14.31 0.29 22.48
N PHE A 102 15.45 0.48 23.16
CA PHE A 102 15.89 1.79 23.61
C PHE A 102 16.26 2.71 22.43
N ALA A 103 16.94 2.19 21.41
CA ALA A 103 17.29 2.94 20.21
C ALA A 103 16.05 3.38 19.42
N ALA A 104 15.01 2.55 19.33
CA ALA A 104 13.77 2.86 18.62
C ALA A 104 13.09 4.12 19.18
N LYS A 105 13.16 4.33 20.50
CA LYS A 105 12.65 5.54 21.18
C LYS A 105 13.36 6.83 20.75
N ARG A 106 14.67 6.76 20.49
CA ARG A 106 15.53 7.93 20.28
C ARG A 106 15.68 8.31 18.81
N PHE A 107 15.64 7.33 17.92
CA PHE A 107 15.77 7.52 16.48
C PHE A 107 14.39 7.59 15.77
N THR A 108 13.42 8.27 16.38
CA THR A 108 12.05 8.42 15.86
C THR A 108 11.96 9.21 14.54
N LEU A 109 13.04 9.93 14.18
CA LEU A 109 13.23 10.65 12.91
C LEU A 109 14.15 9.91 11.92
N GLY A 110 14.65 8.73 12.30
CA GLY A 110 15.52 7.90 11.45
C GLY A 110 14.73 6.94 10.55
N PRO A 111 15.39 6.29 9.58
CA PRO A 111 14.73 5.28 8.76
C PRO A 111 14.21 4.12 9.64
N PRO A 112 13.14 3.41 9.23
CA PRO A 112 12.52 2.31 9.99
C PRO A 112 13.42 1.09 10.23
N GLN A 113 14.73 1.22 9.98
CA GLN A 113 15.76 0.19 10.09
C GLN A 113 15.83 -0.44 11.48
N ILE A 114 15.70 0.33 12.57
CA ILE A 114 15.68 -0.26 13.91
C ILE A 114 14.49 -1.21 14.06
N CYS A 115 13.31 -0.78 13.62
CA CYS A 115 12.09 -1.57 13.67
C CYS A 115 12.21 -2.81 12.77
N LEU A 116 12.85 -2.70 11.60
CA LEU A 116 13.13 -3.83 10.70
C LEU A 116 14.08 -4.83 11.35
N ILE A 117 15.17 -4.37 11.97
CA ILE A 117 16.16 -5.22 12.65
C ILE A 117 15.51 -5.93 13.84
N LEU A 118 14.73 -5.19 14.64
CA LEU A 118 13.98 -5.73 15.78
C LEU A 118 12.98 -6.81 15.32
N SER A 119 12.19 -6.52 14.28
CA SER A 119 11.23 -7.47 13.71
C SER A 119 11.93 -8.73 13.20
N ALA A 120 13.04 -8.56 12.48
CA ALA A 120 13.85 -9.65 11.97
C ALA A 120 14.47 -10.50 13.09
N LEU A 121 14.86 -9.91 14.22
CA LEU A 121 15.39 -10.59 15.39
C LEU A 121 14.28 -11.43 16.05
N VAL A 122 13.13 -10.83 16.35
CA VAL A 122 11.96 -11.46 16.97
C VAL A 122 11.48 -12.67 16.16
N LEU A 123 11.40 -12.53 14.82
CA LEU A 123 10.97 -13.63 13.94
C LEU A 123 11.95 -14.81 13.89
N ARG A 124 13.23 -14.57 14.18
CA ARG A 124 14.29 -15.60 14.17
C ARG A 124 14.55 -16.19 15.56
N GLU A 125 13.86 -15.71 16.58
CA GLU A 125 14.04 -16.12 17.96
C GLU A 125 13.20 -17.36 18.30
N VAL A 126 13.70 -18.53 17.89
CA VAL A 126 13.05 -19.83 18.14
C VAL A 126 13.22 -20.30 19.60
N GLU A 127 14.20 -19.75 20.32
CA GLU A 127 14.54 -20.16 21.69
C GLU A 127 13.65 -19.49 22.75
N CYS A 128 13.08 -18.32 22.44
CA CYS A 128 12.11 -17.66 23.32
C CYS A 128 10.73 -18.31 23.14
N LYS A 129 10.08 -18.69 24.25
CA LYS A 129 8.78 -19.38 24.21
C LYS A 129 7.66 -18.53 23.60
N ASN A 130 7.75 -17.21 23.66
CA ASN A 130 6.77 -16.30 23.07
C ASN A 130 7.36 -14.89 22.81
N PRO A 131 8.16 -14.71 21.74
CA PRO A 131 8.86 -13.45 21.46
C PRO A 131 7.90 -12.33 21.05
N ILE A 132 6.72 -12.66 20.50
CA ILE A 132 5.67 -11.67 20.19
C ILE A 132 5.07 -11.10 21.48
N GLN A 133 4.72 -11.94 22.45
CA GLN A 133 4.23 -11.46 23.75
C GLN A 133 5.25 -10.55 24.45
N GLN A 134 6.54 -10.90 24.38
CA GLN A 134 7.61 -10.06 24.92
C GLN A 134 7.64 -8.70 24.22
N LEU A 135 7.54 -8.66 22.88
CA LEU A 135 7.45 -7.42 22.11
C LEU A 135 6.28 -6.55 22.56
N PHE A 136 5.08 -7.10 22.66
CA PHE A 136 3.90 -6.35 23.11
C PHE A 136 4.06 -5.81 24.54
N SER A 137 4.67 -6.57 25.44
CA SER A 137 4.97 -6.09 26.80
C SER A 137 5.98 -4.94 26.82
N SER A 138 6.96 -4.94 25.90
CA SER A 138 7.90 -3.82 25.72
C SER A 138 7.19 -2.60 25.12
N LEU A 139 6.29 -2.79 24.16
CA LEU A 139 5.50 -1.72 23.56
C LEU A 139 4.59 -1.01 24.57
N GLU A 140 3.95 -1.76 25.48
CA GLU A 140 3.15 -1.18 26.56
C GLU A 140 3.96 -0.25 27.46
N LYS A 141 5.19 -0.65 27.81
CA LYS A 141 6.10 0.21 28.60
C LYS A 141 6.49 1.47 27.83
N LEU A 142 6.86 1.32 26.55
CA LEU A 142 7.25 2.43 25.68
C LEU A 142 6.14 3.48 25.54
N ARG A 143 4.86 3.09 25.56
CA ARG A 143 3.74 4.05 25.48
C ARG A 143 3.75 5.13 26.56
N SER A 144 4.32 4.83 27.72
CA SER A 144 4.37 5.75 28.87
C SER A 144 5.54 6.74 28.83
N GLU A 145 6.45 6.58 27.87
CA GLU A 145 7.70 7.34 27.80
C GLU A 145 7.68 8.44 26.72
N GLU A 146 8.51 9.47 26.91
CA GLU A 146 8.71 10.55 25.94
C GLU A 146 9.13 10.00 24.56
N ASN A 147 8.47 10.42 23.48
CA ASN A 147 8.63 9.92 22.11
C ASN A 147 8.31 8.43 21.88
N GLY A 148 7.92 7.69 22.91
CA GLY A 148 7.67 6.25 22.81
C GLY A 148 6.47 5.89 21.94
N ILE A 149 5.45 6.75 21.86
CA ILE A 149 4.28 6.55 20.97
C ILE A 149 4.70 6.47 19.50
N ILE A 150 5.67 7.28 19.06
CA ILE A 150 6.14 7.25 17.68
C ILE A 150 6.84 5.92 17.39
N ALA A 151 7.73 5.49 18.29
CA ALA A 151 8.39 4.19 18.16
C ALA A 151 7.38 3.03 18.12
N VAL A 152 6.33 3.09 18.94
CA VAL A 152 5.25 2.09 18.94
C VAL A 152 4.53 2.06 17.59
N PHE A 153 4.20 3.20 16.99
CA PHE A 153 3.61 3.23 15.64
C PHE A 153 4.52 2.59 14.59
N GLU A 154 5.81 2.94 14.58
CA GLU A 154 6.74 2.41 13.58
C GLU A 154 6.93 0.89 13.76
N ILE A 155 7.09 0.40 15.00
CA ILE A 155 7.22 -1.04 15.27
C ILE A 155 5.94 -1.78 14.87
N LEU A 156 4.76 -1.29 15.25
CA LEU A 156 3.48 -1.91 14.90
C LEU A 156 3.19 -1.86 13.40
N THR A 157 3.77 -0.92 12.66
CA THR A 157 3.63 -0.84 11.20
C THR A 157 4.59 -1.81 10.50
N VAL A 158 5.86 -1.84 10.91
CA VAL A 158 6.90 -2.63 10.25
C VAL A 158 6.82 -4.12 10.59
N PHE A 159 6.42 -4.47 11.81
CA PHE A 159 6.43 -5.86 12.26
C PHE A 159 5.54 -6.78 11.41
N PRO A 160 4.26 -6.45 11.12
CA PRO A 160 3.44 -7.29 10.24
C PRO A 160 3.95 -7.32 8.79
N GLU A 161 4.55 -6.24 8.28
CA GLU A 161 5.15 -6.20 6.94
C GLU A 161 6.29 -7.22 6.80
N GLU A 162 7.17 -7.31 7.80
CA GLU A 162 8.26 -8.30 7.82
C GLU A 162 7.74 -9.73 7.95
N VAL A 163 6.67 -9.97 8.72
CA VAL A 163 6.04 -11.30 8.82
C VAL A 163 5.53 -11.76 7.45
N ILE A 164 4.89 -10.85 6.69
CA ILE A 164 4.42 -11.12 5.33
C ILE A 164 5.59 -11.36 4.38
N GLN A 165 6.65 -10.54 4.45
CA GLN A 165 7.81 -10.67 3.59
C GLN A 165 8.56 -12.00 3.81
N GLU A 166 8.68 -12.44 5.05
CA GLU A 166 9.30 -13.72 5.41
C GLU A 166 8.43 -14.92 4.97
N LYS A 167 7.09 -14.75 4.91
CA LYS A 167 6.18 -15.76 4.34
C LYS A 167 6.37 -15.94 2.83
N ILE A 168 6.64 -14.84 2.10
CA ILE A 168 6.89 -14.85 0.65
C ILE A 168 8.31 -15.35 0.34
N SER A 169 9.28 -14.94 1.16
CA SER A 169 10.68 -15.25 0.97
C SER A 169 10.98 -16.63 1.55
N ASP A 170 10.85 -17.68 0.73
CA ASP A 170 11.17 -19.06 1.13
C ASP A 170 12.67 -19.30 1.47
N GLN A 171 13.46 -18.23 1.52
CA GLN A 171 14.91 -18.19 1.69
C GLN A 171 15.38 -18.03 3.14
N GLY A 172 14.50 -17.67 4.08
CA GLY A 172 14.84 -17.59 5.50
C GLY A 172 14.68 -18.96 6.15
N GLY A 173 15.73 -19.55 6.73
CA GLY A 173 15.78 -20.91 7.30
C GLY A 173 14.81 -21.26 8.45
N ILE A 174 13.68 -20.54 8.57
CA ILE A 174 12.52 -20.83 9.41
C ILE A 174 11.56 -21.73 8.63
N GLY A 175 11.14 -22.85 9.20
CA GLY A 175 10.19 -23.77 8.55
C GLY A 175 8.79 -23.16 8.36
N CYS A 176 8.07 -23.60 7.33
CA CYS A 176 6.72 -23.12 6.97
C CYS A 176 5.72 -23.17 8.16
N THR A 177 5.84 -24.17 9.03
CA THR A 177 5.02 -24.33 10.24
C THR A 177 5.28 -23.22 11.27
N SER A 178 6.53 -22.79 11.45
CA SER A 178 6.87 -21.69 12.36
C SER A 178 6.39 -20.34 11.80
N ARG A 179 6.49 -20.12 10.48
CA ARG A 179 6.02 -18.87 9.84
C ARG A 179 4.50 -18.69 9.97
N SER A 180 3.74 -19.77 9.81
CA SER A 180 2.28 -19.74 10.00
C SER A 180 1.88 -19.54 11.46
N GLN A 181 2.63 -20.12 12.41
CA GLN A 181 2.43 -19.88 13.84
C GLN A 181 2.68 -18.40 14.21
N PHE A 182 3.78 -17.80 13.74
CA PHE A 182 4.06 -16.38 14.01
C PHE A 182 2.95 -15.45 13.47
N ALA A 183 2.40 -15.74 12.30
CA ALA A 183 1.30 -14.97 11.75
C ALA A 183 0.02 -15.11 12.61
N GLN A 184 -0.28 -16.32 13.10
CA GLN A 184 -1.43 -16.56 13.99
C GLN A 184 -1.24 -15.86 15.35
N ASP A 185 -0.08 -16.02 15.96
CA ASP A 185 0.27 -15.38 17.24
C ASP A 185 0.20 -13.86 17.13
N LEU A 186 0.64 -13.28 16.00
CA LEU A 186 0.54 -11.85 15.75
C LEU A 186 -0.92 -11.40 15.60
N VAL A 187 -1.73 -12.12 14.83
CA VAL A 187 -3.16 -11.80 14.64
C VAL A 187 -3.93 -11.84 15.97
N ALA A 188 -3.54 -12.71 16.91
CA ALA A 188 -4.14 -12.76 18.24
C ALA A 188 -4.00 -11.44 19.04
N HIS A 189 -3.01 -10.61 18.72
CA HIS A 189 -2.84 -9.27 19.34
C HIS A 189 -3.63 -8.15 18.65
N THR A 190 -4.41 -8.46 17.61
CA THR A 190 -5.23 -7.46 16.89
C THR A 190 -6.10 -6.59 17.80
N PRO A 191 -6.84 -7.13 18.79
CA PRO A 191 -7.74 -6.31 19.61
C PRO A 191 -7.01 -5.17 20.34
N MET A 192 -5.82 -5.47 20.89
CA MET A 192 -4.98 -4.48 21.58
C MET A 192 -4.51 -3.37 20.63
N VAL A 193 -4.13 -3.74 19.40
CA VAL A 193 -3.66 -2.76 18.41
C VAL A 193 -4.80 -1.90 17.91
N LEU A 194 -5.97 -2.49 17.63
CA LEU A 194 -7.15 -1.73 17.23
C LEU A 194 -7.60 -0.77 18.34
N GLU A 195 -7.61 -1.20 19.60
CA GLU A 195 -7.91 -0.30 20.73
C GLU A 195 -6.91 0.86 20.81
N PHE A 196 -5.61 0.57 20.66
CA PHE A 196 -4.58 1.60 20.61
C PHE A 196 -4.80 2.60 19.46
N LEU A 197 -5.05 2.12 18.24
CA LEU A 197 -5.25 2.97 17.07
C LEU A 197 -6.53 3.82 17.20
N LEU A 198 -7.62 3.28 17.74
CA LEU A 198 -8.83 4.04 18.04
C LEU A 198 -8.54 5.16 19.04
N PHE A 199 -7.91 4.82 20.17
CA PHE A 199 -7.55 5.80 21.19
C PHE A 199 -6.69 6.94 20.60
N GLN A 200 -5.70 6.61 19.78
CA GLN A 200 -4.86 7.62 19.13
C GLN A 200 -5.61 8.49 18.12
N SER A 201 -6.65 7.95 17.46
CA SER A 201 -7.48 8.69 16.51
C SER A 201 -8.37 9.75 17.18
N GLU A 202 -8.76 9.54 18.43
CA GLU A 202 -9.65 10.44 19.18
C GLU A 202 -8.93 11.64 19.79
N ILE A 203 -7.61 11.54 20.01
CA ILE A 203 -6.80 12.62 20.58
C ILE A 203 -6.84 13.83 19.65
N ARG A 204 -7.30 14.98 20.11
CA ARG A 204 -7.27 16.22 19.32
C ARG A 204 -5.98 16.99 19.57
N LEU A 205 -5.25 17.29 18.50
CA LEU A 205 -4.09 18.18 18.55
C LEU A 205 -4.50 19.57 18.08
N ASN A 206 -3.88 20.60 18.66
CA ASN A 206 -4.11 21.99 18.27
C ASN A 206 -3.50 22.34 16.90
N ASP A 207 -2.48 21.58 16.49
CA ASP A 207 -1.81 21.73 15.20
C ASP A 207 -2.40 20.75 14.18
N GLU A 208 -3.00 21.29 13.12
CA GLU A 208 -3.59 20.50 12.04
C GLU A 208 -2.56 19.65 11.31
N THR A 209 -1.34 20.15 11.10
CA THR A 209 -0.29 19.41 10.40
C THR A 209 0.14 18.18 11.17
N LEU A 210 0.38 18.33 12.48
CA LEU A 210 0.72 17.21 13.38
C LEU A 210 -0.44 16.22 13.49
N SER A 211 -1.68 16.70 13.47
CA SER A 211 -2.88 15.85 13.45
C SER A 211 -2.92 14.98 12.18
N HIS A 212 -2.66 15.57 11.02
CA HIS A 212 -2.64 14.86 9.74
C HIS A 212 -1.48 13.85 9.64
N GLU A 213 -0.28 14.21 10.11
CA GLU A 213 0.87 13.29 10.17
C GLU A 213 0.57 12.09 11.07
N ARG A 214 -0.04 12.32 12.23
CA ARG A 214 -0.44 11.24 13.13
C ARG A 214 -1.53 10.37 12.49
N ASN A 215 -2.54 10.95 11.86
CA ASN A 215 -3.58 10.21 11.16
C ASN A 215 -2.98 9.34 10.04
N ARG A 216 -1.98 9.85 9.32
CA ARG A 216 -1.22 9.08 8.33
C ARG A 216 -0.50 7.89 8.96
N LYS A 217 0.11 8.04 10.14
CA LYS A 217 0.74 6.93 10.88
C LYS A 217 -0.29 5.90 11.35
N ILE A 218 -1.45 6.34 11.83
CA ILE A 218 -2.56 5.44 12.20
C ILE A 218 -3.01 4.62 10.98
N LEU A 219 -3.22 5.26 9.83
CA LEU A 219 -3.64 4.59 8.59
C LEU A 219 -2.57 3.61 8.07
N ARG A 220 -1.28 3.98 8.12
CA ARG A 220 -0.18 3.09 7.71
C ARG A 220 -0.08 1.85 8.60
N CYS A 221 -0.19 2.04 9.91
CA CYS A 221 -0.25 0.94 10.85
C CYS A 221 -1.46 0.04 10.55
N LEU A 222 -2.66 0.62 10.43
CA LEU A 222 -3.87 -0.13 10.10
C LEU A 222 -3.73 -0.94 8.81
N LEU A 223 -3.17 -0.35 7.74
CA LEU A 223 -2.94 -1.02 6.47
C LEU A 223 -2.07 -2.27 6.62
N SER A 224 -0.96 -2.17 7.35
CA SER A 224 -0.05 -3.29 7.63
C SER A 224 -0.78 -4.43 8.35
N TRP A 225 -1.63 -4.10 9.32
CA TRP A 225 -2.45 -5.07 10.06
C TRP A 225 -3.56 -5.70 9.21
N VAL A 226 -4.21 -4.93 8.34
CA VAL A 226 -5.20 -5.46 7.38
C VAL A 226 -4.54 -6.52 6.50
N ARG A 227 -3.31 -6.25 6.02
CA ARG A 227 -2.55 -7.17 5.15
C ARG A 227 -2.17 -8.48 5.82
N VAL A 228 -1.88 -8.48 7.12
CA VAL A 228 -1.59 -9.71 7.87
C VAL A 228 -2.85 -10.50 8.24
N GLY A 229 -4.04 -9.88 8.10
CA GLY A 229 -5.34 -10.53 8.29
C GLY A 229 -6.00 -10.23 9.63
N CYS A 230 -5.83 -9.02 10.17
CA CYS A 230 -6.32 -8.66 11.50
C CYS A 230 -7.85 -8.82 11.70
N PHE A 231 -8.68 -8.71 10.65
CA PHE A 231 -10.13 -8.93 10.77
C PHE A 231 -10.59 -10.33 10.33
N SER A 232 -9.68 -11.29 10.13
CA SER A 232 -10.03 -12.67 9.73
C SER A 232 -10.92 -13.40 10.73
N GLU A 233 -10.80 -13.09 12.02
CA GLU A 233 -11.60 -13.68 13.12
C GLU A 233 -12.82 -12.84 13.51
N ILE A 234 -12.97 -11.64 12.93
CA ILE A 234 -14.04 -10.69 13.31
C ILE A 234 -15.31 -11.07 12.58
N THR A 235 -16.39 -11.28 13.35
CA THR A 235 -17.70 -11.58 12.78
C THR A 235 -18.20 -10.39 11.96
N PRO A 236 -18.78 -10.58 10.77
CA PRO A 236 -19.22 -9.49 9.90
C PRO A 236 -20.15 -8.44 10.53
N SER A 237 -20.97 -8.87 11.51
CA SER A 237 -21.90 -8.02 12.27
C SER A 237 -21.18 -6.96 13.13
N THR A 238 -19.96 -7.24 13.58
CA THR A 238 -19.14 -6.26 14.32
C THR A 238 -18.50 -5.22 13.40
N PHE A 239 -18.30 -5.55 12.12
CA PHE A 239 -17.62 -4.66 11.16
C PHE A 239 -18.49 -3.49 10.69
N GLN A 240 -19.80 -3.73 10.57
CA GLN A 240 -20.79 -2.71 10.20
C GLN A 240 -20.82 -1.49 11.13
N ALA A 241 -20.31 -1.63 12.36
CA ALA A 241 -20.25 -0.59 13.39
C ALA A 241 -18.83 -0.05 13.64
N HIS A 242 -17.83 -0.40 12.81
CA HIS A 242 -16.45 -0.04 13.10
C HIS A 242 -16.21 1.46 12.98
N LEU A 243 -15.97 2.07 14.14
CA LEU A 243 -15.48 3.44 14.35
C LEU A 243 -14.33 3.81 13.39
N PHE A 244 -13.52 2.84 12.97
CA PHE A 244 -12.47 3.02 11.98
C PHE A 244 -12.95 3.42 10.59
N LEU A 245 -14.08 2.91 10.08
CA LEU A 245 -14.56 3.34 8.77
C LEU A 245 -14.91 4.84 8.81
N ASN A 246 -15.57 5.30 9.87
CA ASN A 246 -15.86 6.73 10.03
C ASN A 246 -14.56 7.56 10.12
N PHE A 247 -13.56 7.08 10.85
CA PHE A 247 -12.24 7.70 10.90
C PHE A 247 -11.58 7.77 9.52
N ILE A 248 -11.49 6.65 8.79
CA ILE A 248 -10.87 6.60 7.45
C ILE A 248 -11.58 7.57 6.50
N PHE A 249 -12.92 7.58 6.49
CA PHE A 249 -13.69 8.50 5.65
C PHE A 249 -13.45 9.97 6.02
N SER A 250 -13.24 10.29 7.30
CA SER A 250 -12.90 11.66 7.73
C SER A 250 -11.53 12.11 7.20
N THR A 251 -10.59 11.17 7.01
CA THR A 251 -9.24 11.45 6.51
C THR A 251 -9.15 11.58 4.99
N LEU A 252 -10.22 11.26 4.25
CA LEU A 252 -10.24 11.39 2.77
C LEU A 252 -10.21 12.84 2.29
N HIS A 253 -10.50 13.82 3.15
CA HIS A 253 -10.50 15.25 2.79
C HIS A 253 -9.11 15.89 2.84
N THR A 254 -8.09 15.17 3.30
CA THR A 254 -6.73 15.71 3.48
C THR A 254 -5.77 15.02 2.53
N SER A 255 -5.05 15.81 1.72
CA SER A 255 -4.06 15.31 0.75
C SER A 255 -2.99 14.42 1.37
N LEU A 256 -2.49 14.75 2.57
CA LEU A 256 -1.46 13.98 3.28
C LEU A 256 -1.90 12.55 3.66
N THR A 257 -3.20 12.33 3.86
CA THR A 257 -3.75 11.03 4.29
C THR A 257 -4.51 10.30 3.20
N PHE A 258 -4.93 11.00 2.15
CA PHE A 258 -5.80 10.48 1.09
C PHE A 258 -5.31 9.17 0.48
N ASP A 259 -4.07 9.13 -0.02
CA ASP A 259 -3.56 7.94 -0.71
C ASP A 259 -3.55 6.70 0.19
N VAL A 260 -3.15 6.88 1.45
CA VAL A 260 -3.10 5.77 2.42
C VAL A 260 -4.52 5.35 2.83
N ALA A 261 -5.44 6.30 2.97
CA ALA A 261 -6.84 5.99 3.28
C ALA A 261 -7.51 5.20 2.15
N ILE A 262 -7.26 5.56 0.88
CA ILE A 262 -7.71 4.79 -0.28
C ILE A 262 -7.12 3.38 -0.28
N GLU A 263 -5.81 3.25 -0.03
CA GLU A 263 -5.11 1.96 0.02
C GLU A 263 -5.70 1.05 1.12
N VAL A 264 -5.98 1.60 2.31
CA VAL A 264 -6.65 0.87 3.40
C VAL A 264 -8.03 0.38 2.96
N LEU A 265 -8.85 1.23 2.32
CA LEU A 265 -10.19 0.84 1.89
C LEU A 265 -10.16 -0.24 0.81
N ILE A 266 -9.25 -0.14 -0.16
CA ILE A 266 -9.06 -1.15 -1.21
C ILE A 266 -8.65 -2.49 -0.59
N GLU A 267 -7.66 -2.51 0.30
CA GLU A 267 -7.18 -3.73 0.96
C GLU A 267 -8.26 -4.36 1.85
N LEU A 268 -9.08 -3.53 2.49
CA LEU A 268 -10.23 -4.00 3.27
C LEU A 268 -11.29 -4.66 2.36
N VAL A 269 -11.65 -4.02 1.24
CA VAL A 269 -12.63 -4.54 0.28
C VAL A 269 -12.19 -5.88 -0.31
N SER A 270 -10.91 -6.00 -0.70
CA SER A 270 -10.39 -7.21 -1.33
C SER A 270 -10.32 -8.42 -0.39
N ARG A 271 -10.36 -8.21 0.93
CA ARG A 271 -10.21 -9.27 1.94
C ARG A 271 -11.50 -9.66 2.65
N TYR A 272 -12.49 -8.76 2.72
CA TYR A 272 -13.69 -8.97 3.53
C TYR A 272 -14.96 -8.86 2.69
N GLU A 273 -15.61 -9.99 2.43
CA GLU A 273 -16.78 -10.11 1.54
C GLU A 273 -17.98 -9.21 1.92
N VAL A 274 -18.10 -8.82 3.18
CA VAL A 274 -19.21 -7.97 3.67
C VAL A 274 -18.97 -6.47 3.40
N LEU A 275 -17.71 -6.07 3.19
CA LEU A 275 -17.38 -4.66 3.03
C LEU A 275 -17.84 -4.00 1.74
N PRO A 276 -17.84 -4.66 0.57
CA PRO A 276 -18.44 -4.11 -0.64
C PRO A 276 -19.85 -3.56 -0.40
N GLN A 277 -20.70 -4.31 0.31
CA GLN A 277 -22.06 -3.88 0.63
C GLN A 277 -22.08 -2.62 1.54
N VAL A 278 -21.23 -2.59 2.57
CA VAL A 278 -21.15 -1.45 3.51
C VAL A 278 -20.66 -0.19 2.81
N LEU A 279 -19.63 -0.30 1.97
CA LEU A 279 -19.07 0.84 1.23
C LEU A 279 -19.98 1.30 0.09
N LEU A 280 -20.73 0.38 -0.53
CA LEU A 280 -21.72 0.73 -1.55
C LEU A 280 -22.78 1.70 -0.98
N LEU A 281 -23.21 1.53 0.27
CA LEU A 281 -24.12 2.48 0.96
C LEU A 281 -23.51 3.88 1.16
N ARG A 282 -22.19 4.02 1.08
CA ARG A 282 -21.45 5.29 1.21
C ARG A 282 -21.06 5.90 -0.14
N ILE A 283 -21.37 5.24 -1.26
CA ILE A 283 -20.93 5.66 -2.59
C ILE A 283 -21.42 7.05 -2.98
N ARG A 284 -22.65 7.41 -2.58
CA ARG A 284 -23.22 8.73 -2.84
C ARG A 284 -22.39 9.85 -2.22
N TYR A 285 -21.92 9.63 -0.99
CA TYR A 285 -21.01 10.58 -0.34
C TYR A 285 -19.67 10.68 -1.08
N LEU A 286 -19.06 9.54 -1.44
CA LEU A 286 -17.79 9.54 -2.19
C LEU A 286 -17.92 10.28 -3.54
N LYS A 287 -19.05 10.08 -4.23
CA LYS A 287 -19.35 10.75 -5.50
C LYS A 287 -19.57 12.25 -5.30
N GLU A 288 -20.56 12.63 -4.49
CA GLU A 288 -21.03 14.02 -4.38
C GLU A 288 -20.05 14.91 -3.61
N ALA A 289 -19.47 14.41 -2.52
CA ALA A 289 -18.64 15.22 -1.62
C ALA A 289 -17.16 15.27 -2.02
N ILE A 290 -16.67 14.29 -2.78
CA ILE A 290 -15.24 14.17 -3.10
C ILE A 290 -15.01 14.12 -4.63
N LEU A 291 -15.57 13.13 -5.33
CA LEU A 291 -15.32 12.95 -6.76
C LEU A 291 -15.79 14.13 -7.61
N THR A 292 -17.02 14.61 -7.42
CA THR A 292 -17.57 15.71 -8.22
C THR A 292 -16.75 17.01 -8.08
N PRO A 293 -16.40 17.48 -6.87
CA PRO A 293 -15.45 18.58 -6.70
C PRO A 293 -14.09 18.34 -7.38
N SER A 294 -13.53 17.13 -7.24
CA SER A 294 -12.23 16.79 -7.83
C SER A 294 -12.27 16.76 -9.36
N LEU A 295 -13.37 16.30 -9.98
CA LEU A 295 -13.58 16.37 -11.43
C LEU A 295 -13.61 17.81 -11.93
N ASN A 296 -14.28 18.71 -11.19
CA ASN A 296 -14.35 20.13 -11.54
C ASN A 296 -13.00 20.83 -11.41
N ASN A 297 -12.25 20.50 -10.35
CA ASN A 297 -10.93 21.06 -10.06
C ASN A 297 -9.80 20.36 -10.83
N ARG A 298 -10.10 19.27 -11.57
CA ARG A 298 -9.15 18.41 -12.27
C ARG A 298 -8.04 17.86 -11.37
N ASP A 299 -8.40 17.47 -10.14
CA ASP A 299 -7.48 16.80 -9.22
C ASP A 299 -7.34 15.32 -9.60
N GLU A 300 -6.40 15.02 -10.48
CA GLU A 300 -6.18 13.66 -10.98
C GLU A 300 -5.81 12.65 -9.90
N ASN A 301 -5.12 13.09 -8.83
CA ASN A 301 -4.75 12.17 -7.76
C ASN A 301 -6.00 11.65 -7.04
N VAL A 302 -6.92 12.56 -6.69
CA VAL A 302 -8.17 12.19 -6.02
C VAL A 302 -9.09 11.40 -6.94
N ILE A 303 -9.23 11.81 -8.20
CA ILE A 303 -10.05 11.07 -9.18
C ILE A 303 -9.52 9.65 -9.35
N ARG A 304 -8.20 9.48 -9.54
CA ARG A 304 -7.54 8.17 -9.70
C ARG A 304 -7.75 7.29 -8.47
N GLY A 305 -7.56 7.84 -7.26
CA GLY A 305 -7.76 7.11 -6.01
C GLY A 305 -9.19 6.62 -5.83
N LEU A 306 -10.18 7.49 -6.08
CA LEU A 306 -11.60 7.12 -5.98
C LEU A 306 -12.03 6.15 -7.09
N ALA A 307 -11.54 6.34 -8.32
CA ALA A 307 -11.81 5.43 -9.44
C ALA A 307 -11.38 3.99 -9.09
N ARG A 308 -10.16 3.82 -8.56
CA ARG A 308 -9.64 2.52 -8.09
C ARG A 308 -10.49 1.93 -6.96
N LEU A 309 -10.81 2.73 -5.94
CA LEU A 309 -11.66 2.26 -4.83
C LEU A 309 -13.04 1.80 -5.30
N MET A 310 -13.71 2.59 -6.14
CA MET A 310 -15.04 2.27 -6.65
C MET A 310 -15.02 1.05 -7.59
N SER A 311 -13.95 0.89 -8.38
CA SER A 311 -13.69 -0.30 -9.19
C SER A 311 -13.61 -1.54 -8.30
N GLU A 312 -12.75 -1.49 -7.27
CA GLU A 312 -12.53 -2.60 -6.35
C GLU A 312 -13.82 -3.01 -5.61
N ILE A 313 -14.63 -2.04 -5.15
CA ILE A 313 -15.94 -2.31 -4.51
C ILE A 313 -16.83 -3.12 -5.44
N GLY A 314 -16.90 -2.74 -6.72
CA GLY A 314 -17.73 -3.43 -7.71
C GLY A 314 -17.17 -4.79 -8.12
N GLU A 315 -15.84 -4.91 -8.23
CA GLU A 315 -15.16 -6.16 -8.60
C GLU A 315 -15.23 -7.22 -7.51
N ALA A 316 -15.17 -6.81 -6.24
CA ALA A 316 -15.29 -7.72 -5.11
C ALA A 316 -16.72 -8.27 -4.96
N ALA A 317 -17.75 -7.58 -5.46
CA ALA A 317 -19.14 -8.01 -5.36
C ALA A 317 -19.98 -7.67 -6.60
N PRO A 318 -19.69 -8.26 -7.78
CA PRO A 318 -20.40 -7.95 -9.02
C PRO A 318 -21.88 -8.30 -8.96
N ALA A 319 -22.26 -9.29 -8.14
CA ALA A 319 -23.65 -9.66 -7.88
C ALA A 319 -24.46 -8.50 -7.28
N LEU A 320 -23.90 -7.77 -6.31
CA LEU A 320 -24.57 -6.62 -5.67
C LEU A 320 -24.76 -5.47 -6.66
N ILE A 321 -23.81 -5.28 -7.57
CA ILE A 321 -23.94 -4.26 -8.62
C ILE A 321 -25.03 -4.68 -9.59
N ALA A 322 -25.02 -5.94 -10.04
CA ALA A 322 -25.99 -6.48 -10.98
C ALA A 322 -27.45 -6.48 -10.46
N GLU A 323 -27.70 -6.32 -9.15
CA GLU A 323 -29.05 -6.10 -8.61
C GLU A 323 -29.68 -4.78 -9.10
N GLY A 324 -28.87 -3.82 -9.56
CA GLY A 324 -29.37 -2.54 -10.08
C GLY A 324 -29.98 -1.64 -8.99
N SER A 325 -29.51 -1.76 -7.74
CA SER A 325 -29.88 -0.86 -6.65
C SER A 325 -29.51 0.59 -6.97
N LYS A 326 -30.13 1.56 -6.27
CA LYS A 326 -29.83 2.98 -6.48
C LYS A 326 -28.35 3.28 -6.25
N GLU A 327 -27.77 2.67 -5.24
CA GLU A 327 -26.37 2.81 -4.87
C GLU A 327 -25.45 2.20 -5.95
N ALA A 328 -25.79 1.03 -6.49
CA ALA A 328 -25.06 0.44 -7.63
C ALA A 328 -25.08 1.34 -8.86
N LEU A 329 -26.22 1.98 -9.17
CA LEU A 329 -26.30 2.90 -10.29
C LEU A 329 -25.46 4.16 -10.06
N VAL A 330 -25.45 4.71 -8.84
CA VAL A 330 -24.59 5.84 -8.47
C VAL A 330 -23.11 5.48 -8.62
N LEU A 331 -22.71 4.25 -8.27
CA LEU A 331 -21.35 3.74 -8.49
C LEU A 331 -21.00 3.71 -9.97
N THR A 332 -21.87 3.13 -10.81
CA THR A 332 -21.62 3.04 -12.26
C THR A 332 -21.55 4.41 -12.92
N GLU A 333 -22.40 5.37 -12.51
CA GLU A 333 -22.38 6.73 -13.03
C GLU A 333 -21.10 7.49 -12.62
N ALA A 334 -20.64 7.29 -11.39
CA ALA A 334 -19.36 7.83 -10.92
C ALA A 334 -18.19 7.28 -11.75
N LEU A 335 -18.15 5.97 -11.98
CA LEU A 335 -17.11 5.34 -12.80
C LEU A 335 -17.17 5.77 -14.27
N ILE A 336 -18.36 5.95 -14.87
CA ILE A 336 -18.50 6.53 -16.22
C ILE A 336 -17.93 7.96 -16.25
N SER A 337 -18.17 8.75 -15.19
CA SER A 337 -17.61 10.11 -15.08
C SER A 337 -16.07 10.08 -15.02
N CYS A 338 -15.48 9.09 -14.35
CA CYS A 338 -14.03 8.84 -14.36
C CYS A 338 -13.53 8.42 -15.74
N VAL A 339 -14.26 7.54 -16.46
CA VAL A 339 -13.90 7.16 -17.84
C VAL A 339 -13.93 8.37 -18.78
N ALA A 340 -14.94 9.23 -18.65
CA ALA A 340 -15.10 10.42 -19.47
C ALA A 340 -14.08 11.54 -19.15
N PHE A 341 -13.37 11.43 -18.02
CA PHE A 341 -12.36 12.42 -17.63
C PHE A 341 -11.09 12.28 -18.50
N PRO A 342 -10.61 13.35 -19.14
CA PRO A 342 -9.39 13.31 -19.96
C PRO A 342 -8.15 13.37 -19.07
N SER A 343 -7.61 12.20 -18.70
CA SER A 343 -6.37 12.07 -17.91
C SER A 343 -5.13 11.92 -18.80
N GLU A 344 -3.96 12.21 -18.24
CA GLU A 344 -2.68 11.87 -18.88
C GLU A 344 -2.55 10.35 -19.04
N ASP A 345 -2.04 9.92 -20.19
CA ASP A 345 -1.82 8.51 -20.56
C ASP A 345 -3.01 7.55 -20.36
N TRP A 346 -4.24 8.08 -20.32
CA TRP A 346 -5.48 7.31 -20.11
C TRP A 346 -5.50 6.51 -18.80
N GLU A 347 -4.63 6.81 -17.83
CA GLU A 347 -4.45 5.98 -16.63
C GLU A 347 -5.73 5.81 -15.81
N ILE A 348 -6.53 6.88 -15.67
CA ILE A 348 -7.78 6.84 -14.90
C ILE A 348 -8.81 5.95 -15.61
N SER A 349 -8.98 6.14 -16.92
CA SER A 349 -9.90 5.35 -17.74
C SER A 349 -9.48 3.88 -17.81
N ASP A 350 -8.17 3.60 -17.90
CA ASP A 350 -7.62 2.23 -17.92
C ASP A 350 -7.83 1.51 -16.58
N SER A 351 -7.67 2.23 -15.45
CA SER A 351 -7.76 1.65 -14.11
C SER A 351 -9.13 1.09 -13.73
N VAL A 352 -10.21 1.48 -14.44
CA VAL A 352 -11.58 1.03 -14.15
C VAL A 352 -12.10 -0.01 -15.14
N LEU A 353 -11.31 -0.37 -16.16
CA LEU A 353 -11.70 -1.40 -17.13
C LEU A 353 -11.91 -2.78 -16.49
N PRO A 354 -11.10 -3.24 -15.53
CA PRO A 354 -11.31 -4.55 -14.88
C PRO A 354 -12.71 -4.70 -14.27
N PHE A 355 -13.23 -3.65 -13.62
CA PHE A 355 -14.61 -3.58 -13.14
C PHE A 355 -15.63 -3.78 -14.25
N TRP A 356 -15.52 -3.02 -15.34
CA TRP A 356 -16.48 -3.10 -16.44
C TRP A 356 -16.47 -4.48 -17.11
N CYS A 357 -15.29 -5.07 -17.28
CA CYS A 357 -15.15 -6.45 -17.77
C CYS A 357 -15.80 -7.45 -16.81
N SER A 358 -15.52 -7.33 -15.50
CA SER A 358 -16.08 -8.21 -14.47
C SER A 358 -17.61 -8.16 -14.45
N LEU A 359 -18.18 -6.95 -14.44
CA LEU A 359 -19.63 -6.73 -14.45
C LEU A 359 -20.26 -7.24 -15.74
N ALA A 360 -19.66 -6.97 -16.91
CA ALA A 360 -20.20 -7.39 -18.18
C ALA A 360 -20.27 -8.92 -18.29
N ARG A 361 -19.18 -9.62 -17.95
CA ARG A 361 -19.14 -11.09 -17.92
C ARG A 361 -20.13 -11.67 -16.91
N TYR A 362 -20.24 -11.07 -15.73
CA TYR A 362 -21.22 -11.50 -14.72
C TYR A 362 -22.64 -11.39 -15.27
N LEU A 363 -23.01 -10.24 -15.85
CA LEU A 363 -24.32 -10.05 -16.45
C LEU A 363 -24.57 -11.07 -17.57
N LEU A 364 -23.65 -11.22 -18.53
CA LEU A 364 -23.76 -12.20 -19.62
C LEU A 364 -24.00 -13.63 -19.12
N SER A 365 -23.26 -14.06 -18.08
CA SER A 365 -23.44 -15.38 -17.47
C SER A 365 -24.85 -15.59 -16.89
N MET A 366 -25.44 -14.52 -16.38
CA MET A 366 -26.75 -14.58 -15.77
C MET A 366 -27.85 -14.80 -16.82
N HIS A 367 -27.75 -14.31 -18.06
CA HIS A 367 -28.85 -14.20 -19.06
C HIS A 367 -29.54 -15.52 -19.46
N SER A 368 -29.15 -16.66 -18.89
CA SER A 368 -29.75 -17.98 -19.11
C SER A 368 -31.05 -18.27 -18.32
N GLY A 369 -31.37 -17.51 -17.26
CA GLY A 369 -32.54 -17.76 -16.38
C GLY A 369 -33.69 -16.75 -16.52
N LYS A 370 -34.92 -17.20 -16.82
CA LYS A 370 -36.10 -16.35 -17.09
C LYS A 370 -36.88 -15.94 -15.82
N THR A 371 -36.80 -14.67 -15.40
CA THR A 371 -37.73 -14.04 -14.44
C THR A 371 -38.09 -12.61 -14.88
N SER A 372 -39.21 -12.05 -14.40
CA SER A 372 -39.75 -10.75 -14.87
C SER A 372 -39.02 -9.52 -14.33
N ASP A 373 -38.56 -9.54 -13.07
CA ASP A 373 -37.81 -8.43 -12.46
C ASP A 373 -36.45 -8.21 -13.14
N ARG A 374 -35.92 -9.29 -13.70
CA ARG A 374 -34.66 -9.33 -14.44
C ARG A 374 -34.68 -8.48 -15.71
N LYS A 375 -35.80 -8.39 -16.42
CA LYS A 375 -35.89 -7.56 -17.65
C LYS A 375 -35.72 -6.07 -17.38
N ASN A 376 -36.18 -5.59 -16.22
CA ASN A 376 -36.03 -4.18 -15.84
C ASN A 376 -34.56 -3.86 -15.51
N VAL A 377 -33.90 -4.77 -14.81
CA VAL A 377 -32.46 -4.70 -14.51
C VAL A 377 -31.63 -4.77 -15.79
N GLU A 378 -31.96 -5.70 -16.70
CA GLU A 378 -31.33 -5.81 -18.03
C GLU A 378 -31.44 -4.50 -18.82
N ASN A 379 -32.63 -3.90 -18.91
CA ASN A 379 -32.83 -2.62 -19.60
C ASN A 379 -32.02 -1.48 -18.97
N THR A 380 -31.88 -1.50 -17.65
CA THR A 380 -31.11 -0.50 -16.91
C THR A 380 -29.62 -0.64 -17.26
N PHE A 381 -29.08 -1.86 -17.24
CA PHE A 381 -27.68 -2.09 -17.59
C PHE A 381 -27.39 -1.90 -19.09
N ILE A 382 -28.34 -2.15 -19.99
CA ILE A 382 -28.23 -1.75 -21.40
C ILE A 382 -27.99 -0.25 -21.50
N THR A 383 -28.71 0.56 -20.71
CA THR A 383 -28.53 2.02 -20.69
C THR A 383 -27.15 2.40 -20.12
N VAL A 384 -26.74 1.77 -19.02
CA VAL A 384 -25.43 1.99 -18.40
C VAL A 384 -24.28 1.68 -19.36
N PHE A 385 -24.28 0.49 -19.99
CA PHE A 385 -23.24 0.10 -20.95
C PHE A 385 -23.27 0.92 -22.23
N SER A 386 -24.45 1.38 -22.64
CA SER A 386 -24.58 2.33 -23.76
C SER A 386 -23.90 3.67 -23.45
N SER A 387 -24.08 4.21 -22.23
CA SER A 387 -23.41 5.43 -21.78
C SER A 387 -21.90 5.24 -21.56
N LEU A 388 -21.48 4.09 -21.05
CA LEU A 388 -20.07 3.72 -20.96
C LEU A 388 -19.42 3.72 -22.34
N LEU A 389 -20.08 3.11 -23.33
CA LEU A 389 -19.58 3.03 -24.69
C LEU A 389 -19.37 4.44 -25.28
N ASP A 390 -20.28 5.37 -25.03
CA ASP A 390 -20.11 6.78 -25.45
C ASP A 390 -18.89 7.43 -24.79
N ALA A 391 -18.70 7.23 -23.48
CA ALA A 391 -17.55 7.75 -22.75
C ALA A 391 -16.21 7.17 -23.26
N LEU A 392 -16.16 5.86 -23.49
CA LEU A 392 -15.00 5.18 -24.07
C LEU A 392 -14.67 5.71 -25.46
N PHE A 393 -15.68 5.94 -26.28
CA PHE A 393 -15.47 6.47 -27.62
C PHE A 393 -14.91 7.88 -27.63
N ILE A 394 -15.26 8.73 -26.66
CA ILE A 394 -14.63 10.05 -26.50
C ILE A 394 -13.13 9.89 -26.21
N GLN A 395 -12.75 8.90 -25.39
CA GLN A 395 -11.35 8.67 -25.01
C GLN A 395 -10.49 8.05 -26.12
N ILE A 396 -11.08 7.15 -26.92
CA ILE A 396 -10.35 6.43 -27.98
C ILE A 396 -10.05 7.33 -29.19
N GLN A 397 -10.73 8.46 -29.33
CA GLN A 397 -10.47 9.40 -30.41
C GLN A 397 -9.07 10.00 -30.31
N VAL A 398 -8.31 9.94 -31.41
CA VAL A 398 -7.08 10.71 -31.53
C VAL A 398 -7.50 12.18 -31.59
N LYS A 399 -7.32 12.91 -30.49
CA LYS A 399 -7.50 14.36 -30.49
C LYS A 399 -6.44 14.95 -31.40
N ASN A 400 -6.84 15.30 -32.63
CA ASN A 400 -6.03 16.17 -33.46
C ASN A 400 -5.96 17.50 -32.70
N SER A 401 -4.84 17.79 -32.05
CA SER A 401 -4.62 19.10 -31.45
C SER A 401 -4.65 20.11 -32.58
N GLY A 402 -5.80 20.77 -32.75
CA GLY A 402 -5.89 21.97 -33.54
C GLY A 402 -4.95 22.99 -32.90
N PHE A 403 -4.14 23.63 -33.74
CA PHE A 403 -3.03 24.54 -33.46
C PHE A 403 -1.64 23.91 -33.51
N ASN A 404 -1.03 24.16 -34.68
CA ASN A 404 0.39 24.20 -34.99
C ASN A 404 1.15 22.86 -34.95
N ASP A 405 1.40 22.28 -36.13
CA ASP A 405 2.74 22.25 -36.72
C ASP A 405 2.87 21.13 -37.76
N GLU A 406 3.38 21.51 -38.92
CA GLU A 406 3.59 20.70 -40.13
C GLU A 406 4.62 19.56 -39.96
N ILE A 407 5.04 19.16 -38.74
CA ILE A 407 6.10 18.14 -38.54
C ILE A 407 5.90 17.28 -37.26
N ARG A 408 4.68 16.86 -36.92
CA ARG A 408 4.49 15.74 -35.97
C ARG A 408 3.85 14.55 -36.66
N SER A 409 4.66 13.49 -36.79
CA SER A 409 4.28 12.11 -37.09
C SER A 409 2.83 11.81 -36.69
N HIS A 410 2.01 11.32 -37.62
CA HIS A 410 0.65 10.81 -37.38
C HIS A 410 0.62 9.53 -36.51
N SER A 411 1.62 9.33 -35.65
CA SER A 411 1.74 8.20 -34.74
C SER A 411 0.76 8.36 -33.59
N ILE A 412 -0.05 7.33 -33.36
CA ILE A 412 -0.89 7.19 -32.18
C ILE A 412 0.02 7.24 -30.94
N PRO A 413 -0.30 8.03 -29.91
CA PRO A 413 0.44 8.02 -28.65
C PRO A 413 0.50 6.61 -28.06
N ASP A 414 1.64 6.20 -27.51
CA ASP A 414 1.82 4.84 -26.96
C ASP A 414 0.80 4.51 -25.87
N GLY A 415 0.45 5.48 -25.02
CA GLY A 415 -0.61 5.35 -24.00
C GLY A 415 -1.99 5.06 -24.62
N LEU A 416 -2.35 5.77 -25.70
CA LEU A 416 -3.60 5.52 -26.43
C LEU A 416 -3.60 4.15 -27.12
N ALA A 417 -2.46 3.74 -27.68
CA ALA A 417 -2.32 2.42 -28.29
C ALA A 417 -2.52 1.31 -27.25
N ARG A 418 -1.92 1.44 -26.07
CA ARG A 418 -2.09 0.50 -24.95
C ARG A 418 -3.53 0.47 -24.45
N PHE A 419 -4.14 1.63 -24.21
CA PHE A 419 -5.54 1.72 -23.77
C PHE A 419 -6.49 1.07 -24.78
N ARG A 420 -6.28 1.31 -26.08
CA ARG A 420 -7.02 0.67 -27.18
C ARG A 420 -6.92 -0.85 -27.15
N LEU A 421 -5.74 -1.42 -26.86
CA LEU A 421 -5.57 -2.87 -26.73
C LEU A 421 -6.35 -3.43 -25.53
N ASN A 422 -6.26 -2.76 -24.37
CA ASN A 422 -6.94 -3.19 -23.14
C ASN A 422 -8.47 -3.18 -23.27
N LEU A 423 -9.02 -2.37 -24.16
CA LEU A 423 -10.46 -2.28 -24.41
C LEU A 423 -11.04 -3.41 -25.27
N GLN A 424 -10.22 -4.19 -25.96
CA GLN A 424 -10.70 -5.13 -26.97
C GLN A 424 -11.70 -6.13 -26.41
N GLU A 425 -11.37 -6.77 -25.28
CA GLU A 425 -12.27 -7.73 -24.62
C GLU A 425 -13.56 -7.06 -24.15
N LEU A 426 -13.45 -5.90 -23.52
CA LEU A 426 -14.60 -5.17 -23.02
C LEU A 426 -15.57 -4.77 -24.15
N LEU A 427 -15.07 -4.35 -25.30
CA LEU A 427 -15.92 -3.98 -26.45
C LEU A 427 -16.69 -5.18 -27.01
N ILE A 428 -16.10 -6.38 -26.96
CA ILE A 428 -16.79 -7.63 -27.34
C ILE A 428 -17.93 -7.90 -26.34
N ASP A 429 -17.64 -7.84 -25.05
CA ASP A 429 -18.64 -8.07 -24.00
C ASP A 429 -19.79 -7.03 -24.07
N ILE A 430 -19.46 -5.75 -24.31
CA ILE A 430 -20.46 -4.69 -24.52
C ILE A 430 -21.32 -4.97 -25.75
N CYS A 431 -20.72 -5.42 -26.87
CA CYS A 431 -21.47 -5.77 -28.08
C CYS A 431 -22.46 -6.90 -27.81
N GLN A 432 -22.07 -7.92 -27.04
CA GLN A 432 -22.96 -9.02 -26.65
C GLN A 432 -24.11 -8.54 -25.75
N LEU A 433 -23.86 -7.59 -24.84
CA LEU A 433 -24.89 -7.03 -23.96
C LEU A 433 -25.87 -6.09 -24.67
N LEU A 434 -25.39 -5.20 -25.54
CA LEU A 434 -26.23 -4.23 -26.25
C LEU A 434 -26.90 -4.82 -27.49
N GLY A 435 -26.37 -5.92 -28.01
CA GLY A 435 -26.73 -6.47 -29.32
C GLY A 435 -25.98 -5.79 -30.47
N SER A 436 -25.76 -6.55 -31.53
CA SER A 436 -24.99 -6.13 -32.71
C SER A 436 -25.56 -4.87 -33.36
N ASP A 437 -26.88 -4.70 -33.37
CA ASP A 437 -27.54 -3.59 -34.08
C ASP A 437 -27.28 -2.25 -33.39
N ILE A 438 -27.41 -2.19 -32.06
CA ILE A 438 -27.17 -0.96 -31.29
C ILE A 438 -25.67 -0.61 -31.31
N PHE A 439 -24.81 -1.62 -31.14
CA PHE A 439 -23.37 -1.44 -31.14
C PHE A 439 -22.85 -0.94 -32.49
N THR A 440 -23.28 -1.56 -33.60
CA THR A 440 -22.88 -1.16 -34.96
C THR A 440 -23.35 0.25 -35.31
N GLN A 441 -24.58 0.62 -34.92
CA GLN A 441 -25.08 1.99 -35.11
C GLN A 441 -24.18 3.01 -34.42
N LYS A 442 -23.81 2.77 -33.14
CA LYS A 442 -22.94 3.69 -32.39
C LYS A 442 -21.52 3.78 -32.97
N VAL A 443 -20.94 2.65 -33.39
CA VAL A 443 -19.62 2.62 -34.04
C VAL A 443 -19.63 3.38 -35.38
N PHE A 444 -20.71 3.26 -36.15
CA PHE A 444 -20.83 3.92 -37.46
C PHE A 444 -20.79 5.46 -37.36
N PHE A 445 -21.31 6.05 -36.27
CA PHE A 445 -21.23 7.50 -36.06
C PHE A 445 -19.80 8.02 -35.81
N LEU A 446 -18.82 7.14 -35.56
CA LEU A 446 -17.41 7.48 -35.24
C LEU A 446 -16.45 7.24 -36.41
N LEU A 447 -16.98 7.23 -37.64
CA LEU A 447 -16.31 6.80 -38.87
C LEU A 447 -15.11 7.63 -39.41
N PRO A 448 -14.51 8.64 -38.74
CA PRO A 448 -13.18 9.11 -39.17
C PRO A 448 -12.02 8.15 -38.87
N GLN A 449 -12.18 7.11 -38.02
CA GLN A 449 -11.07 6.26 -37.53
C GLN A 449 -11.20 4.79 -38.00
N ARG A 450 -11.01 4.55 -39.31
CA ARG A 450 -11.32 3.25 -39.97
C ARG A 450 -10.50 2.05 -39.51
N TYR A 451 -9.27 2.18 -38.99
CA TYR A 451 -8.38 1.02 -38.81
C TYR A 451 -8.53 0.27 -37.48
N PHE A 452 -8.91 0.95 -36.40
CA PHE A 452 -9.01 0.32 -35.07
C PHE A 452 -10.28 -0.54 -34.92
N PHE A 453 -11.41 -0.06 -35.45
CA PHE A 453 -12.68 -0.79 -35.34
C PHE A 453 -12.76 -2.01 -36.26
N ILE A 454 -12.00 -2.04 -37.37
CA ILE A 454 -11.99 -3.20 -38.27
C ILE A 454 -11.46 -4.45 -37.55
N SER A 455 -10.39 -4.35 -36.74
CA SER A 455 -9.88 -5.53 -36.01
C SER A 455 -10.87 -6.06 -34.96
N ILE A 456 -11.58 -5.16 -34.28
CA ILE A 456 -12.62 -5.54 -33.31
C ILE A 456 -13.83 -6.15 -34.03
N PHE A 457 -14.23 -5.61 -35.18
CA PHE A 457 -15.33 -6.14 -35.99
C PHE A 457 -15.06 -7.57 -36.48
N PHE A 458 -13.80 -7.89 -36.81
CA PHE A 458 -13.37 -9.25 -37.18
C PHE A 458 -13.25 -10.22 -36.00
N CYS A 459 -13.23 -9.74 -34.75
CA CYS A 459 -13.29 -10.61 -33.56
C CYS A 459 -14.73 -10.89 -33.10
N ILE A 460 -15.68 -10.06 -33.51
CA ILE A 460 -17.11 -10.17 -33.14
C ILE A 460 -17.89 -11.06 -34.13
N TYR A 461 -17.44 -11.14 -35.39
CA TYR A 461 -17.90 -12.11 -36.39
C TYR A 461 -17.03 -13.36 -36.40
#